data_AF-A0AA39PGD4-F1
#
_entry.id   AF-A0AA39PGD4-F1
#
_cell.length_a   1.000
_cell.length_b   1.000
_cell.length_c   1.000
_cell.angle_alpha   90.00
_cell.angle_beta   90.00
_cell.angle_gamma   90.00
#
_symmetry.space_group_name_H-M   'P 1'
#
loop_
_entity.id
_entity.type
_entity.pdbx_description
1 polymer ?
#
loop_
_entity_poly.entity_id
_entity_poly.type
_entity_poly.pdbx_seq_one_letter_code
_entity_poly.pdbx_strand_id
1 'polypeptide(L)'
;MLNLGMEYMWLDVLCLRQKGKIREKLLHETEWKLDVPTIGCIYQHTLLVIYLSGLGQPLTLNEGDLDSDWCWFRCVWTIQEVGDWHRVFVGVTPDGPLHAEPINNNKNYKTDLLTRFNKHLESLHTSRFIFHSLAAMQDLVSTNPLDRVAGLALIMEPRVIPAYYESQSLKDAWTTLFNSM
;
A
#
# COMPACT_ATOMS: atom_id res chain seq x y z
N MET A 1 8.30 17.00 2.49
CA MET A 1 8.46 16.47 1.12
C MET A 1 9.19 17.40 0.18
N LEU A 2 8.94 18.71 0.19
CA LEU A 2 9.78 19.67 -0.53
C LEU A 2 11.26 19.58 -0.10
N ASN A 3 11.51 19.31 1.19
CA ASN A 3 12.85 19.04 1.72
C ASN A 3 13.51 17.76 1.17
N LEU A 4 12.76 16.88 0.50
CA LEU A 4 13.27 15.70 -0.21
C LEU A 4 13.46 15.98 -1.71
N GLY A 5 13.31 17.25 -2.15
CA GLY A 5 13.40 17.64 -3.56
C GLY A 5 12.19 17.24 -4.41
N MET A 6 11.08 16.83 -3.77
CA MET A 6 9.88 16.38 -4.48
C MET A 6 9.07 17.59 -4.98
N GLU A 7 8.96 17.76 -6.30
CA GLU A 7 8.18 18.85 -6.92
C GLU A 7 6.69 18.53 -7.02
N TYR A 8 6.35 17.24 -7.15
CA TYR A 8 4.98 16.74 -7.24
C TYR A 8 4.83 15.48 -6.38
N MET A 9 3.69 15.34 -5.72
CA MET A 9 3.28 14.12 -5.03
C MET A 9 1.86 13.78 -5.45
N TRP A 10 1.64 12.51 -5.78
CA TRP A 10 0.30 11.95 -5.84
C TRP A 10 -0.03 11.34 -4.47
N LEU A 11 -1.08 11.85 -3.83
CA LEU A 11 -1.63 11.23 -2.64
C LEU A 11 -2.70 10.27 -3.13
N ASP A 12 -2.39 8.98 -3.06
CA ASP A 12 -3.36 7.92 -3.27
C ASP A 12 -4.32 7.92 -2.07
N VAL A 13 -5.33 8.79 -2.11
CA VAL A 13 -6.46 8.69 -1.20
C VAL A 13 -7.38 7.67 -1.82
N LEU A 14 -7.18 6.41 -1.45
CA LEU A 14 -7.98 5.32 -1.99
C LEU A 14 -9.47 5.64 -1.73
N CYS A 15 -10.19 5.99 -2.81
CA CYS A 15 -11.64 6.13 -2.79
C CYS A 15 -12.27 4.74 -2.73
N LEU A 16 -12.08 4.07 -1.58
CA LEU A 16 -12.87 2.91 -1.19
C LEU A 16 -14.33 3.24 -1.42
N ARG A 17 -15.09 2.29 -1.97
CA ARG A 17 -16.50 2.46 -2.35
C ARG A 17 -17.31 3.00 -1.17
N GLN A 18 -17.42 4.31 -1.07
CA GLN A 18 -18.34 4.95 -0.16
C GLN A 18 -19.75 4.77 -0.72
N LYS A 19 -20.72 4.49 0.14
CA LYS A 19 -22.11 4.31 -0.28
C LYS A 19 -22.69 5.66 -0.69
N GLY A 20 -22.45 6.04 -1.94
CA GLY A 20 -22.95 7.28 -2.51
C GLY A 20 -24.39 7.19 -3.02
N LYS A 21 -25.09 8.32 -3.04
CA LYS A 21 -26.39 8.50 -3.72
C LYS A 21 -26.20 8.32 -5.24
N ILE A 22 -27.30 8.10 -5.97
CA ILE A 22 -27.29 7.89 -7.44
C ILE A 22 -26.47 8.94 -8.20
N ARG A 23 -26.45 10.20 -7.73
CA ARG A 23 -25.72 11.31 -8.35
C ARG A 23 -24.20 11.21 -8.17
N GLU A 24 -23.74 10.56 -7.11
CA GLU A 24 -22.32 10.34 -6.82
C GLU A 24 -21.77 9.16 -7.65
N LYS A 25 -22.63 8.22 -8.07
CA LYS A 25 -22.25 7.10 -8.94
C LYS A 25 -21.55 7.53 -10.24
N LEU A 26 -22.02 8.60 -10.87
CA LEU A 26 -21.43 9.13 -12.12
C LEU A 26 -20.05 9.78 -11.89
N LEU A 27 -19.85 10.41 -10.72
CA LEU A 27 -18.57 10.98 -10.32
C LEU A 27 -17.58 9.87 -10.01
N HIS A 28 -18.04 8.84 -9.29
CA HIS A 28 -17.25 7.65 -9.00
C HIS A 28 -16.80 6.90 -10.26
N GLU A 29 -17.66 6.79 -11.29
CA GLU A 29 -17.25 6.20 -12.59
C GLU A 29 -16.11 6.96 -13.28
N THR A 30 -15.97 8.27 -13.02
CA THR A 30 -14.87 9.08 -13.56
C THR A 30 -13.61 8.98 -12.71
N GLU A 31 -13.78 9.01 -11.39
CA GLU A 31 -12.72 8.83 -10.39
C GLU A 31 -12.07 7.44 -10.49
N TRP A 32 -12.87 6.39 -10.70
CA TRP A 32 -12.40 5.00 -10.85
C TRP A 32 -11.69 4.71 -12.18
N LYS A 33 -11.70 5.63 -13.16
CA LYS A 33 -10.80 5.51 -14.31
C LYS A 33 -9.34 5.69 -13.92
N LEU A 34 -9.08 6.34 -12.78
CA LEU A 34 -7.77 6.60 -12.24
C LEU A 34 -7.39 5.60 -11.13
N ASP A 35 -8.34 5.28 -10.25
CA ASP A 35 -8.09 4.47 -9.05
C ASP A 35 -8.55 3.01 -9.22
N VAL A 36 -7.77 2.22 -9.95
CA VAL A 36 -7.84 0.75 -9.82
C VAL A 36 -6.78 0.35 -8.81
N PRO A 37 -7.14 -0.21 -7.64
CA PRO A 37 -6.17 -0.71 -6.68
C PRO A 37 -5.45 -1.92 -7.27
N THR A 38 -4.40 -1.68 -8.04
CA THR A 38 -3.59 -2.73 -8.65
C THR A 38 -2.52 -3.16 -7.68
N ILE A 39 -2.64 -4.40 -7.20
CA ILE A 39 -1.55 -5.08 -6.52
C ILE A 39 -0.52 -5.46 -7.59
N GLY A 40 0.47 -4.60 -7.83
CA GLY A 40 1.42 -4.87 -8.91
C GLY A 40 2.51 -3.84 -9.14
N CYS A 41 3.18 -4.02 -10.27
CA CYS A 41 4.43 -3.39 -10.69
C CYS A 41 4.52 -1.86 -10.56
N ILE A 42 3.40 -1.13 -10.59
CA ILE A 42 3.46 0.35 -10.60
C ILE A 42 4.18 0.88 -9.36
N TYR A 43 3.83 0.40 -8.16
CA TYR A 43 4.46 0.86 -6.92
C TYR A 43 5.87 0.28 -6.71
N GLN A 44 6.28 -0.72 -7.50
CA GLN A 44 7.55 -1.40 -7.34
C GLN A 44 8.74 -0.47 -7.61
N HIS A 45 8.60 0.43 -8.59
CA HIS A 45 9.66 1.34 -9.05
C HIS A 45 9.44 2.80 -8.62
N THR A 46 8.48 3.05 -7.73
CA THR A 46 8.17 4.38 -7.23
C THR A 46 8.76 4.60 -5.84
N LEU A 47 9.15 5.84 -5.53
CA LEU A 47 9.47 6.25 -4.17
C LEU A 47 8.19 6.27 -3.33
N LEU A 48 8.09 5.38 -2.35
CA LEU A 48 6.95 5.31 -1.45
C LEU A 48 7.22 6.09 -0.18
N VAL A 49 6.27 6.95 0.19
CA VAL A 49 6.32 7.75 1.42
C VAL A 49 5.23 7.24 2.35
N ILE A 50 5.62 6.58 3.43
CA ILE A 50 4.72 5.79 4.29
C ILE A 50 4.53 6.50 5.65
N TYR A 51 3.27 6.72 6.04
CA TYR A 51 2.88 7.30 7.31
C TYR A 51 2.19 6.25 8.19
N LEU A 52 2.97 5.48 8.96
CA LEU A 52 2.43 4.38 9.77
C LEU A 52 1.48 4.84 10.89
N SER A 53 1.70 6.04 11.46
CA SER A 53 0.83 6.65 12.48
C SER A 53 -0.16 7.67 11.89
N GLY A 54 -0.29 7.73 10.56
CA GLY A 54 -1.14 8.70 9.88
C GLY A 54 -0.41 9.98 9.45
N LEU A 55 -1.02 10.67 8.46
CA LEU A 55 -0.41 11.82 7.80
C LEU A 55 -0.13 12.96 8.80
N GLY A 56 1.12 13.42 8.82
CA GLY A 56 1.56 14.55 9.66
C GLY A 56 1.76 14.21 11.14
N GLN A 57 1.56 12.95 11.55
CA GLN A 57 1.80 12.50 12.92
C GLN A 57 3.22 11.97 13.10
N PRO A 58 3.84 12.15 14.28
CA PRO A 58 5.04 11.42 14.63
C PRO A 58 4.75 9.92 14.72
N LEU A 59 5.72 9.11 14.29
CA LEU A 59 5.66 7.67 14.41
C LEU A 59 5.79 7.30 15.88
N THR A 60 4.66 6.88 16.46
CA THR A 60 4.56 6.43 17.85
C THR A 60 4.03 5.01 17.88
N LEU A 61 4.38 4.28 18.93
CA LEU A 61 4.01 2.87 19.11
C LEU A 61 3.51 2.69 20.54
N ASN A 62 2.19 2.56 20.68
CA ASN A 62 1.50 2.34 21.95
C ASN A 62 0.97 0.90 22.03
N GLU A 63 0.68 0.46 23.25
CA GLU A 63 0.05 -0.83 23.48
C GLU A 63 -1.29 -0.92 22.74
N GLY A 64 -1.48 -2.00 21.98
CA GLY A 64 -2.67 -2.23 21.16
C GLY A 64 -2.64 -1.61 19.76
N ASP A 65 -1.67 -0.75 19.43
CA ASP A 65 -1.62 -0.12 18.09
C ASP A 65 -1.45 -1.16 16.96
N LEU A 66 -0.68 -2.22 17.20
CA LEU A 66 -0.51 -3.33 16.24
C LEU A 66 -1.76 -4.20 16.10
N ASP A 67 -2.58 -4.25 17.14
CA ASP A 67 -3.78 -5.08 17.22
C ASP A 67 -5.04 -4.29 16.82
N SER A 68 -4.92 -2.98 16.60
CA SER A 68 -6.00 -2.10 16.15
C SER A 68 -6.45 -2.45 14.72
N ASP A 69 -7.75 -2.40 14.45
CA ASP A 69 -8.28 -2.55 13.08
C ASP A 69 -7.81 -1.42 12.14
N TRP A 70 -7.33 -0.31 12.70
CA TRP A 70 -6.77 0.82 11.96
C TRP A 70 -5.26 0.71 11.76
N CYS A 71 -4.64 -0.37 12.25
CA CYS A 71 -3.20 -0.58 12.10
C CYS A 71 -2.85 -0.73 10.62
N TRP A 72 -1.87 0.04 10.13
CA TRP A 72 -1.41 -0.02 8.75
C TRP A 72 -1.02 -1.45 8.31
N PHE A 73 -0.42 -2.26 9.21
CA PHE A 73 -0.06 -3.65 8.92
C PHE A 73 -1.25 -4.59 8.72
N ARG A 74 -2.46 -4.20 9.15
CA ARG A 74 -3.70 -5.00 9.05
C ARG A 74 -4.59 -4.56 7.89
N CYS A 75 -4.18 -3.54 7.14
CA CYS A 75 -4.94 -3.00 6.02
C CYS A 75 -4.55 -3.68 4.70
N VAL A 76 -5.50 -4.30 3.98
CA VAL A 76 -5.17 -5.10 2.78
C VAL A 76 -4.57 -4.28 1.63
N TRP A 77 -4.91 -3.00 1.52
CA TRP A 77 -4.36 -2.12 0.47
C TRP A 77 -2.87 -1.81 0.71
N THR A 78 -2.38 -1.93 1.94
CA THR A 78 -0.97 -1.63 2.24
C THR A 78 -0.03 -2.66 1.66
N ILE A 79 -0.53 -3.83 1.22
CA ILE A 79 0.20 -4.82 0.41
C ILE A 79 0.68 -4.23 -0.94
N GLN A 80 0.00 -3.20 -1.45
CA GLN A 80 0.40 -2.45 -2.65
C GLN A 80 1.51 -1.44 -2.34
N GLU A 81 1.49 -0.86 -1.14
CA GLU A 81 2.41 0.16 -0.64
C GLU A 81 3.75 -0.42 -0.13
N VAL A 82 4.15 -1.56 -0.70
CA VAL A 82 5.33 -2.34 -0.29
C VAL A 82 6.34 -2.47 -1.43
N GLY A 83 6.42 -1.46 -2.30
CA GLY A 83 7.35 -1.45 -3.43
C GLY A 83 8.80 -1.76 -3.06
N ASP A 84 9.56 -2.37 -3.98
CA ASP A 84 10.91 -2.87 -3.69
C ASP A 84 12.02 -1.82 -3.76
N TRP A 85 11.77 -0.72 -4.47
CA TRP A 85 12.83 0.20 -4.83
C TRP A 85 13.25 1.10 -3.67
N HIS A 86 12.42 2.05 -3.27
CA HIS A 86 12.73 3.00 -2.19
C HIS A 86 11.50 3.31 -1.35
N ARG A 87 11.59 3.09 -0.03
CA ARG A 87 10.57 3.46 0.95
C ARG A 87 11.13 4.45 1.94
N VAL A 88 10.36 5.49 2.25
CA VAL A 88 10.66 6.49 3.25
C VAL A 88 9.54 6.47 4.27
N PHE A 89 9.84 6.02 5.48
CA PHE A 89 8.94 6.19 6.60
C PHE A 89 8.98 7.64 7.07
N VAL A 90 7.82 8.23 7.33
CA VAL A 90 7.70 9.62 7.79
C VAL A 90 7.17 9.65 9.21
N GLY A 91 7.43 10.75 9.91
CA GLY A 91 7.16 10.90 11.34
C GLY A 91 8.27 10.31 12.21
N VAL A 92 9.41 9.92 11.63
CA VAL A 92 10.54 9.37 12.37
C VAL A 92 11.07 10.40 13.37
N THR A 93 11.18 9.98 14.62
CA THR A 93 11.77 10.76 15.72
C THR A 93 13.10 10.12 16.14
N PRO A 94 14.08 10.89 16.67
CA PRO A 94 15.41 10.37 17.02
C PRO A 94 15.39 9.16 17.96
N ASP A 95 14.48 9.16 18.94
CA ASP A 95 14.27 8.06 19.90
C ASP A 95 13.07 7.17 19.52
N GLY A 96 12.64 7.24 18.26
CA GLY A 96 11.47 6.55 17.75
C GLY A 96 11.69 5.05 17.51
N PRO A 97 10.60 4.31 17.25
CA PRO A 97 10.66 2.84 17.13
C PRO A 97 11.52 2.35 15.95
N LEU A 98 11.77 3.17 14.93
CA LEU A 98 12.65 2.85 13.79
C LEU A 98 14.14 2.96 14.09
N HIS A 99 14.54 3.69 15.13
CA HIS A 99 15.95 3.83 15.54
C HIS A 99 16.31 2.93 16.72
N ALA A 100 15.36 2.11 17.19
CA ALA A 100 15.65 1.17 18.26
C ALA A 100 16.63 0.09 17.78
N GLU A 101 17.61 -0.23 18.62
CA GLU A 101 18.56 -1.30 18.35
C GLU A 101 18.07 -2.63 18.96
N PRO A 102 18.29 -3.77 18.26
CA PRO A 102 18.00 -5.07 18.82
C PRO A 102 18.93 -5.38 20.00
N ILE A 103 18.38 -6.03 21.02
CA ILE A 103 19.12 -6.41 22.23
C ILE A 103 19.91 -7.72 22.07
N ASN A 104 19.68 -8.46 20.99
CA ASN A 104 20.35 -9.72 20.71
C ASN A 104 20.34 -10.08 19.21
N ASN A 105 21.07 -11.14 18.85
CA ASN A 105 21.14 -11.66 17.48
C ASN A 105 19.82 -12.22 16.95
N ASN A 106 18.86 -12.50 17.83
CA ASN A 106 17.52 -12.97 17.44
C ASN A 106 16.59 -11.80 17.07
N LYS A 107 17.11 -10.57 17.00
CA LYS A 107 16.35 -9.35 16.72
C LYS A 107 15.18 -9.14 17.69
N ASN A 108 15.40 -9.49 18.96
CA ASN A 108 14.49 -9.06 20.02
C ASN A 108 14.82 -7.61 20.38
N TYR A 109 13.84 -6.90 20.90
CA TYR A 109 13.95 -5.51 21.33
C TYR A 109 13.57 -5.37 22.80
N LYS A 110 13.77 -4.15 23.34
CA LYS A 110 13.49 -3.83 24.75
C LYS A 110 12.07 -4.21 25.20
N THR A 111 11.10 -4.13 24.29
CA THR A 111 9.71 -4.53 24.55
C THR A 111 9.24 -5.55 23.52
N ASP A 112 8.26 -6.38 23.91
CA ASP A 112 7.61 -7.31 22.98
C ASP A 112 6.93 -6.55 21.83
N LEU A 113 6.23 -5.46 22.16
CA LEU A 113 5.61 -4.56 21.18
C LEU A 113 6.59 -4.09 20.09
N LEU A 114 7.78 -3.64 20.49
CA LEU A 114 8.81 -3.19 19.56
C LEU A 114 9.41 -4.35 18.75
N THR A 115 9.48 -5.55 19.35
CA THR A 115 9.90 -6.77 18.65
C THR A 115 8.88 -7.17 17.58
N ARG A 116 7.59 -7.13 17.90
CA ARG A 116 6.49 -7.40 16.95
C ARG A 116 6.49 -6.37 15.81
N PHE A 117 6.64 -5.07 16.13
CA PHE A 117 6.72 -4.00 15.15
C PHE A 117 7.86 -4.21 14.14
N ASN A 118 9.07 -4.49 14.62
CA ASN A 118 10.21 -4.72 13.73
C ASN A 118 10.06 -6.00 12.89
N LYS A 119 9.46 -7.07 13.44
CA LYS A 119 9.12 -8.27 12.66
C LYS A 119 8.11 -7.97 11.54
N HIS A 120 7.10 -7.15 11.80
CA HIS A 120 6.17 -6.72 10.77
C HIS A 120 6.89 -5.91 9.68
N LEU A 121 7.76 -4.96 10.04
CA LEU A 121 8.58 -4.23 9.06
C LEU A 121 9.45 -5.15 8.21
N GLU A 122 10.07 -6.17 8.79
CA GLU A 122 10.89 -7.13 8.04
C GLU A 122 10.08 -7.96 7.05
N SER A 123 8.86 -8.36 7.41
CA SER A 123 7.96 -9.07 6.50
C SER A 123 7.53 -8.25 5.28
N LEU A 124 7.67 -6.92 5.33
CA LEU A 124 7.44 -6.06 4.17
C LEU A 124 8.52 -6.22 3.08
N HIS A 125 9.66 -6.84 3.34
CA HIS A 125 10.71 -7.01 2.32
C HIS A 125 10.50 -8.22 1.40
N THR A 126 9.49 -9.06 1.66
CA THR A 126 9.27 -10.33 0.95
C THR A 126 8.15 -10.29 -0.10
N SER A 127 7.54 -9.13 -0.37
CA SER A 127 6.32 -8.99 -1.21
C SER A 127 6.51 -9.24 -2.72
N ARG A 128 7.72 -9.54 -3.19
CA ARG A 128 8.08 -9.74 -4.62
C ARG A 128 7.25 -10.76 -5.39
N PHE A 129 6.56 -11.67 -4.70
CA PHE A 129 5.83 -12.74 -5.37
C PHE A 129 4.36 -12.64 -5.06
N ILE A 130 3.55 -12.75 -6.10
CA ILE A 130 2.09 -12.85 -6.04
C ILE A 130 1.62 -13.81 -4.93
N PHE A 131 2.37 -14.88 -4.67
CA PHE A 131 2.08 -15.84 -3.59
C PHE A 131 2.25 -15.28 -2.18
N HIS A 132 3.23 -14.40 -1.93
CA HIS A 132 3.36 -13.72 -0.65
C HIS A 132 2.23 -12.72 -0.43
N SER A 133 1.87 -11.97 -1.48
CA SER A 133 0.71 -11.07 -1.42
C SER A 133 -0.58 -11.86 -1.18
N LEU A 134 -0.78 -12.98 -1.87
CA LEU A 134 -1.93 -13.86 -1.66
C LEU A 134 -1.96 -14.45 -0.25
N ALA A 135 -0.82 -14.90 0.29
CA ALA A 135 -0.72 -15.42 1.65
C ALA A 135 -1.04 -14.30 2.67
N ALA A 136 -0.48 -13.11 2.50
CA ALA A 136 -0.78 -11.96 3.36
C ALA A 136 -2.27 -11.58 3.30
N MET A 137 -2.92 -11.67 2.13
CA MET A 137 -4.35 -11.39 2.00
C MET A 137 -5.25 -12.44 2.68
N GLN A 138 -4.79 -13.70 2.86
CA GLN A 138 -5.61 -14.76 3.45
C GLN A 138 -5.93 -14.53 4.92
N ASP A 139 -4.98 -13.95 5.67
CA ASP A 139 -5.13 -13.71 7.10
C ASP A 139 -5.89 -12.40 7.39
N LEU A 140 -6.15 -11.57 6.37
CA LEU A 140 -6.83 -10.29 6.51
C LEU A 140 -8.33 -10.45 6.36
N VAL A 141 -9.06 -10.02 7.39
CA VAL A 141 -10.52 -10.11 7.45
C VAL A 141 -11.13 -8.72 7.31
N SER A 142 -12.05 -8.58 6.35
CA SER A 142 -12.83 -7.38 6.17
C SER A 142 -13.96 -7.32 7.22
N THR A 143 -13.98 -6.26 8.02
CA THR A 143 -15.01 -6.01 9.05
C THR A 143 -16.31 -5.48 8.46
N ASN A 144 -16.26 -4.85 7.29
CA ASN A 144 -17.40 -4.31 6.55
C ASN A 144 -17.37 -4.79 5.09
N PRO A 145 -18.45 -5.40 4.56
CA PRO A 145 -18.51 -5.87 3.18
C PRO A 145 -18.11 -4.85 2.10
N LEU A 146 -18.25 -3.55 2.37
CA LEU A 146 -17.82 -2.47 1.45
C LEU A 146 -16.30 -2.32 1.36
N ASP A 147 -15.58 -2.75 2.40
CA ASP A 147 -14.12 -2.64 2.51
C ASP A 147 -13.42 -3.87 1.91
N ARG A 148 -14.18 -4.78 1.29
CA ARG A 148 -13.61 -5.92 0.57
C ARG A 148 -12.92 -5.44 -0.69
N VAL A 149 -11.60 -5.62 -0.70
CA VAL A 149 -10.76 -5.32 -1.86
C VAL A 149 -10.47 -6.62 -2.62
N ALA A 150 -10.53 -6.55 -3.95
CA ALA A 150 -10.02 -7.61 -4.81
C ALA A 150 -8.61 -7.24 -5.26
N GLY A 151 -7.69 -8.21 -5.23
CA GLY A 151 -6.36 -8.05 -5.78
C GLY A 151 -6.34 -8.40 -7.27
N LEU A 152 -5.83 -7.49 -8.10
CA LEU A 152 -5.50 -7.77 -9.49
C LEU A 152 -3.97 -7.81 -9.62
N ALA A 153 -3.42 -8.95 -10.03
CA ALA A 153 -1.99 -9.10 -10.28
C ALA A 153 -1.68 -8.96 -11.78
N LEU A 154 -0.77 -8.06 -12.12
CA LEU A 154 -0.33 -7.82 -13.49
C LEU A 154 1.01 -8.51 -13.73
N ILE A 155 0.97 -9.65 -14.43
CA ILE A 155 2.16 -10.49 -14.69
C ILE A 155 3.15 -9.82 -15.66
N MET A 156 2.66 -8.95 -16.55
CA MET A 156 3.47 -8.31 -17.60
C MET A 156 4.18 -7.02 -17.15
N GLU A 157 4.05 -6.65 -15.87
CA GLU A 157 4.81 -5.55 -15.25
C GLU A 157 4.88 -4.24 -16.07
N PRO A 158 3.72 -3.68 -16.53
CA PRO A 158 3.75 -2.46 -17.33
C PRO A 158 4.23 -1.27 -16.50
N ARG A 159 5.00 -0.36 -17.10
CA ARG A 159 5.46 0.88 -16.44
C ARG A 159 4.33 1.85 -16.15
N VAL A 160 3.27 1.78 -16.94
CA VAL A 160 2.05 2.60 -16.82
C VAL A 160 0.87 1.69 -17.11
N ILE A 161 -0.19 1.74 -16.30
CA ILE A 161 -1.44 1.07 -16.65
C ILE A 161 -2.15 1.91 -17.72
N PRO A 162 -2.35 1.39 -18.93
CA PRO A 162 -3.13 2.10 -19.93
C PRO A 162 -4.61 2.13 -19.54
N ALA A 163 -5.27 3.24 -19.89
CA ALA A 163 -6.71 3.36 -19.69
C ALA A 163 -7.44 2.27 -20.49
N TYR A 164 -8.36 1.59 -19.83
CA TYR A 164 -9.28 0.66 -20.49
C TYR A 164 -10.59 1.37 -20.84
N TYR A 165 -10.98 1.32 -22.11
CA TYR A 165 -12.27 1.81 -22.58
C TYR A 165 -13.13 0.64 -23.03
N GLU A 166 -14.36 0.51 -22.51
CA GLU A 166 -15.25 -0.60 -22.88
C GLU A 166 -15.60 -0.63 -24.38
N SER A 167 -15.54 0.53 -25.05
CA SER A 167 -15.74 0.66 -26.49
C SER A 167 -14.56 0.16 -27.34
N GLN A 168 -13.40 -0.13 -26.74
CA GLN A 168 -12.21 -0.56 -27.48
C GLN A 168 -12.25 -2.05 -27.79
N SER A 169 -11.66 -2.47 -28.91
CA SER A 169 -11.56 -3.90 -29.19
C SER A 169 -10.58 -4.59 -28.24
N LEU A 170 -10.77 -5.88 -27.97
CA LEU A 170 -9.85 -6.66 -27.14
C LEU A 170 -8.42 -6.63 -27.70
N LYS A 171 -8.28 -6.63 -29.03
CA LYS A 171 -6.98 -6.54 -29.71
C LYS A 171 -6.28 -5.21 -29.44
N ASP A 172 -7.03 -4.11 -29.49
CA ASP A 172 -6.48 -2.77 -29.24
C ASP A 172 -6.11 -2.61 -27.76
N ALA A 173 -6.95 -3.07 -26.84
CA ALA A 173 -6.66 -3.11 -25.41
C ALA A 173 -5.36 -3.88 -25.12
N TRP A 174 -5.21 -5.07 -25.71
CA TRP A 174 -4.03 -5.90 -25.55
C TRP A 174 -2.77 -5.25 -26.14
N THR A 175 -2.90 -4.65 -27.33
CA THR A 175 -1.77 -3.97 -27.99
C THR A 175 -1.29 -2.78 -27.17
N THR A 176 -2.22 -1.99 -26.60
CA THR A 176 -1.87 -0.87 -25.73
C THR A 176 -1.18 -1.34 -24.44
N LEU A 177 -1.66 -2.42 -23.82
CA LEU A 177 -1.01 -3.01 -22.65
C LEU A 177 0.40 -3.51 -22.97
N PHE A 178 0.58 -4.22 -24.08
CA PHE A 178 1.89 -4.70 -24.51
C PHE A 178 2.87 -3.53 -24.78
N ASN A 179 2.38 -2.45 -25.41
CA ASN A 179 3.19 -1.25 -25.67
C ASN A 179 3.53 -0.44 -24.40
N SER A 180 2.95 -0.77 -23.24
CA SER A 180 3.19 -0.09 -21.96
C SER A 180 4.23 -0.76 -21.06
N MET A 181 4.80 -1.88 -21.50
CA MET A 181 5.99 -2.52 -20.91
C MET A 181 7.25 -1.68 -21.18
#